data_AF-A0A9D8BVT0-F1
#
_entry.id   AF-A0A9D8BVT0-F1
#
_cell.length_a   1.000
_cell.length_b   1.000
_cell.length_c   1.000
_cell.angle_alpha   90.00
_cell.angle_beta   90.00
_cell.angle_gamma   90.00
#
_symmetry.space_group_name_H-M   'P 1'
#
loop_
_entity.id
_entity.type
_entity.pdbx_description
1 polymer ?
#
loop_
_entity_poly.entity_id
_entity_poly.type
_entity_poly.pdbx_seq_one_letter_code
_entity_poly.pdbx_strand_id
1 'polypeptide(L)'
;VVPVFLATLWLADSLSAWRNGLARSGFFAIPLACVALFIAWTNHLRSGSILGSGYQGEGFSTPFLTGLFGLLFSPSRGVFWFSPPLIAALCYVVCFHRRHPRLCFAVFATVAIKLFVFSKWWNWFGGWSWGSRFLLPAVPLVMLVLLEPLSRWGQLRRMEKTLIAAACAAGIVVQLCGLFVPPNQFHNNIQFLAGAGSGRVQPLADREQLLMFSPPQSPLTGNWPIITHGQLDWFAARFDQFFPARLVLPILATLGIMLVVSALGLVFLCMRAPKEPTIVESGLRIGEPKPSVVRGAAWVLVGLNAILLAILTIGISANGVWRFEEKYGPLPGDERREPLAQWDFLDSCVFLDETVYGGRTSTQWSGWLEVPVSGVYGFYAVVSGALEFRLGEQVVLSNPDDPRFTAARRSLRGDVELRHGIYPLHVSYSPVHEVGDRTTRWRRQIHLYWTVPGGGEYEQIIGRSWLYPRPPGPARRMITEIYRLKVGFVIVSLLALWWVWLHCALRPRVAEPRPN
;
A
#
# COMPACT_ATOMS: atom_id res chain seq x y z
N VAL A 1 17.97 0.66 5.47
CA VAL A 1 18.60 1.37 6.61
C VAL A 1 19.85 0.62 7.09
N VAL A 2 19.74 -0.62 7.57
CA VAL A 2 20.90 -1.43 8.02
C VAL A 2 22.04 -1.54 6.99
N PRO A 3 21.78 -1.72 5.68
CA PRO A 3 22.85 -1.74 4.67
C PRO A 3 23.56 -0.40 4.47
N VAL A 4 22.82 0.71 4.60
CA VAL A 4 23.37 2.07 4.50
C VAL A 4 24.25 2.37 5.72
N PHE A 5 23.83 1.92 6.91
CA PHE A 5 24.61 1.95 8.15
C PHE A 5 25.94 1.20 8.02
N LEU A 6 25.88 -0.07 7.60
CA LEU A 6 27.08 -0.90 7.41
C LEU A 6 28.00 -0.31 6.34
N ALA A 7 27.46 0.27 5.26
CA ALA A 7 28.26 0.95 4.24
C ALA A 7 29.03 2.16 4.79
N THR A 8 28.47 2.88 5.79
CA THR A 8 29.15 4.02 6.41
C THR A 8 30.24 3.61 7.40
N LEU A 9 30.10 2.47 8.07
CA LEU A 9 31.11 1.94 9.00
C LEU A 9 32.22 1.17 8.29
N TRP A 10 31.94 0.52 7.15
CA TRP A 10 32.87 -0.33 6.41
C TRP A 10 34.14 0.37 5.91
N LEU A 11 34.18 1.71 5.89
CA LEU A 11 35.32 2.52 5.41
C LEU A 11 35.79 3.55 6.43
N ALA A 12 35.50 3.33 7.71
CA ALA A 12 36.02 4.17 8.77
C ALA A 12 37.45 3.72 9.09
N ASP A 13 38.42 4.38 8.45
CA ASP A 13 39.86 4.08 8.59
C ASP A 13 40.47 4.66 9.87
N SER A 14 39.68 5.32 10.70
CA SER A 14 40.12 5.93 11.97
C SER A 14 39.03 5.90 13.04
N LEU A 15 39.43 5.94 14.30
CA LEU A 15 38.53 6.03 15.47
C LEU A 15 37.60 7.25 15.41
N SER A 16 38.07 8.38 14.88
CA SER A 16 37.26 9.60 14.71
C SER A 16 36.25 9.45 13.58
N ALA A 17 36.61 8.80 12.46
CA ALA A 17 35.68 8.44 11.40
C ALA A 17 34.62 7.44 11.89
N TRP A 18 35.01 6.50 12.74
CA TRP A 18 34.11 5.54 13.40
C TRP A 18 33.11 6.24 14.33
N ARG A 19 33.57 7.15 15.20
CA ARG A 19 32.71 7.95 16.10
C ARG A 19 31.74 8.83 15.31
N ASN A 20 32.20 9.47 14.24
CA ASN A 20 31.35 10.26 13.36
C ASN A 20 30.35 9.39 12.59
N GLY A 21 30.75 8.19 12.17
CA GLY A 21 29.88 7.18 11.57
C GLY A 21 28.78 6.76 12.53
N LEU A 22 29.11 6.44 13.78
CA LEU A 22 28.16 6.11 14.85
C LEU A 22 27.21 7.28 15.16
N ALA A 23 27.71 8.51 15.29
CA ALA A 23 26.87 9.69 15.53
C ALA A 23 25.87 9.93 14.38
N ARG A 24 26.33 9.84 13.12
CA ARG A 24 25.45 9.91 11.93
C ARG A 24 24.45 8.75 11.87
N SER A 25 24.85 7.59 12.36
CA SER A 25 23.99 6.41 12.44
C SER A 25 22.90 6.55 13.49
N GLY A 26 23.16 7.26 14.59
CA GLY A 26 22.15 7.62 15.60
C GLY A 26 20.95 8.32 14.98
N PHE A 27 21.17 9.23 14.03
CA PHE A 27 20.08 9.91 13.29
C PHE A 27 19.21 8.97 12.45
N PHE A 28 19.73 7.82 12.01
CA PHE A 28 18.95 6.80 11.30
C PHE A 28 18.33 5.75 12.23
N ALA A 29 18.98 5.48 13.37
CA ALA A 29 18.51 4.53 14.37
C ALA A 29 17.30 5.08 15.15
N ILE A 30 17.24 6.40 15.40
CA ILE A 30 16.13 7.03 16.13
C ILE A 30 14.78 6.78 15.43
N PRO A 31 14.57 7.11 14.13
CA PRO A 31 13.30 6.80 13.46
C PRO A 31 12.96 5.32 13.46
N LEU A 32 13.96 4.44 13.32
CA LEU A 32 13.75 3.00 13.33
C LEU A 32 13.30 2.51 14.72
N ALA A 33 13.91 3.02 15.79
CA ALA A 33 13.51 2.75 17.16
C ALA A 33 12.09 3.26 17.42
N CYS A 34 11.75 4.47 16.95
CA CYS A 34 10.38 4.99 17.06
C CYS A 34 9.37 4.08 16.35
N VAL A 35 9.67 3.60 15.13
CA VAL A 35 8.79 2.66 14.41
C VAL A 35 8.70 1.32 15.13
N ALA A 36 9.81 0.78 15.63
CA ALA A 36 9.81 -0.47 16.39
C ALA A 36 9.01 -0.36 17.68
N LEU A 37 9.15 0.74 18.42
CA LEU A 37 8.37 1.06 19.62
C LEU A 37 6.89 1.23 19.28
N PHE A 38 6.55 1.87 18.17
CA PHE A 38 5.16 2.00 17.72
C PHE A 38 4.54 0.64 17.35
N ILE A 39 5.29 -0.24 16.69
CA ILE A 39 4.85 -1.62 16.40
C ILE A 39 4.66 -2.40 17.71
N ALA A 40 5.63 -2.35 18.62
CA ALA A 40 5.54 -2.97 19.95
C ALA A 40 4.31 -2.50 20.73
N TRP A 41 4.06 -1.18 20.74
CA TRP A 41 2.90 -0.56 21.36
C TRP A 41 1.59 -1.04 20.75
N THR A 42 1.48 -1.00 19.42
CA THR A 42 0.26 -1.44 18.72
C THR A 42 0.00 -2.93 18.85
N ASN A 43 1.04 -3.77 18.86
CA ASN A 43 0.91 -5.20 19.13
C ASN A 43 0.40 -5.46 20.55
N HIS A 44 0.94 -4.75 21.55
CA HIS A 44 0.49 -4.87 22.93
C HIS A 44 -0.99 -4.46 23.09
N LEU A 45 -1.40 -3.35 22.46
CA LEU A 45 -2.80 -2.93 22.47
C LEU A 45 -3.75 -3.93 21.80
N ARG A 46 -3.32 -4.54 20.68
CA ARG A 46 -4.17 -5.45 19.89
C ARG A 46 -4.27 -6.86 20.46
N SER A 47 -3.16 -7.37 21.01
CA SER A 47 -3.01 -8.79 21.35
C SER A 47 -2.59 -9.06 22.79
N GLY A 48 -2.36 -8.01 23.58
CA GLY A 48 -1.74 -8.11 24.92
C GLY A 48 -0.24 -8.42 24.88
N SER A 49 0.31 -8.83 23.74
CA SER A 49 1.71 -9.21 23.56
C SER A 49 2.48 -8.18 22.75
N ILE A 50 3.70 -7.84 23.20
CA ILE A 50 4.60 -6.91 22.49
C ILE A 50 5.13 -7.53 21.19
N LEU A 51 5.37 -8.85 21.21
CA LEU A 51 5.94 -9.61 20.09
C LEU A 51 4.87 -10.36 19.28
N GLY A 52 3.61 -10.31 19.71
CA GLY A 52 2.50 -10.97 19.02
C GLY A 52 2.15 -10.26 17.73
N SER A 53 2.12 -10.99 16.61
CA SER A 53 1.70 -10.47 15.31
C SER A 53 0.17 -10.35 15.17
N GLY A 54 -0.59 -11.03 16.04
CA GLY A 54 -2.05 -11.14 15.96
C GLY A 54 -2.55 -12.14 14.90
N TYR A 55 -1.65 -12.82 14.19
CA TYR A 55 -1.96 -13.85 13.20
C TYR A 55 -1.53 -15.23 13.70
N GLN A 56 -2.38 -16.24 13.50
CA GLN A 56 -2.13 -17.64 13.87
C GLN A 56 -1.67 -18.42 12.63
N GLY A 57 -0.59 -19.19 12.75
CA GLY A 57 -0.08 -20.05 11.66
C GLY A 57 0.85 -19.38 10.65
N GLU A 58 1.15 -18.09 10.80
CA GLU A 58 2.12 -17.38 9.96
C GLU A 58 3.52 -17.42 10.57
N GLY A 59 4.55 -17.68 9.76
CA GLY A 59 5.92 -17.73 10.24
C GLY A 59 6.99 -17.81 9.16
N PHE A 60 8.22 -18.09 9.60
CA PHE A 60 9.38 -18.27 8.73
C PHE A 60 9.66 -19.76 8.46
N SER A 61 8.66 -20.46 7.92
CA SER A 61 8.63 -21.92 7.74
C SER A 61 9.12 -22.43 6.39
N THR A 62 9.14 -21.58 5.35
CA THR A 62 9.55 -22.00 4.00
C THR A 62 11.03 -22.41 3.99
N PRO A 63 11.38 -23.57 3.40
CA PRO A 63 12.77 -23.93 3.18
C PRO A 63 13.49 -22.83 2.39
N PHE A 64 14.62 -22.36 2.90
CA PHE A 64 15.30 -21.17 2.38
C PHE A 64 15.56 -21.25 0.86
N LEU A 65 16.04 -22.40 0.37
CA LEU A 65 16.32 -22.58 -1.05
C LEU A 65 15.05 -22.54 -1.91
N THR A 66 13.94 -23.10 -1.44
CA THR A 66 12.65 -23.05 -2.14
C THR A 66 12.20 -21.60 -2.33
N GLY A 67 12.20 -20.81 -1.26
CA GLY A 67 11.85 -19.40 -1.34
C GLY A 67 12.86 -18.57 -2.14
N LEU A 68 14.16 -18.87 -2.06
CA LEU A 68 15.20 -18.16 -2.79
C LEU A 68 15.07 -18.38 -4.31
N PHE A 69 15.00 -19.65 -4.74
CA PHE A 69 14.77 -19.99 -6.14
C PHE A 69 13.41 -19.50 -6.61
N GLY A 70 12.40 -19.58 -5.75
CA GLY A 70 11.08 -19.02 -6.01
C GLY A 70 11.13 -17.53 -6.32
N LEU A 71 11.74 -16.73 -5.44
CA LEU A 71 11.81 -15.27 -5.59
C LEU A 71 12.64 -14.82 -6.79
N LEU A 72 13.66 -15.59 -7.20
CA LEU A 72 14.55 -15.23 -8.30
C LEU A 72 14.09 -15.77 -9.66
N PHE A 73 13.66 -17.04 -9.70
CA PHE A 73 13.56 -17.81 -10.94
C PHE A 73 12.22 -18.56 -11.12
N SER A 74 11.28 -18.52 -10.17
CA SER A 74 9.95 -19.10 -10.38
C SER A 74 9.31 -18.53 -11.65
N PRO A 75 8.76 -19.36 -12.57
CA PRO A 75 8.04 -18.86 -13.73
C PRO A 75 6.89 -17.91 -13.40
N SER A 76 6.26 -18.10 -12.24
CA SER A 76 5.09 -17.32 -11.81
C SER A 76 5.43 -16.09 -10.97
N ARG A 77 6.64 -16.02 -10.38
CA ARG A 77 7.01 -14.98 -9.39
C ARG A 77 8.41 -14.42 -9.50
N GLY A 78 9.30 -15.08 -10.23
CA GLY A 78 10.73 -14.81 -10.24
C GLY A 78 11.05 -13.40 -10.73
N VAL A 79 11.84 -12.67 -9.94
CA VAL A 79 12.13 -11.25 -10.21
C VAL A 79 12.79 -11.03 -11.59
N PHE A 80 13.55 -12.00 -12.11
CA PHE A 80 14.19 -11.85 -13.42
C PHE A 80 13.23 -12.04 -14.60
N TRP A 81 12.15 -12.81 -14.43
CA TRP A 81 11.10 -12.93 -15.43
C TRP A 81 10.18 -11.72 -15.43
N PHE A 82 9.87 -11.21 -14.24
CA PHE A 82 8.99 -10.05 -14.06
C PHE A 82 9.71 -8.71 -14.19
N SER A 83 11.04 -8.69 -14.13
CA SER A 83 11.87 -7.52 -14.35
C SER A 83 13.16 -7.88 -15.10
N PRO A 84 13.06 -8.28 -16.39
CA PRO A 84 14.20 -8.64 -17.23
C PRO A 84 15.36 -7.64 -17.29
N PRO A 85 15.15 -6.30 -17.18
CA PRO A 85 16.26 -5.34 -17.11
C PRO A 85 17.27 -5.64 -16.00
N LEU A 86 16.87 -6.33 -14.92
CA LEU A 86 17.78 -6.72 -13.85
C LEU A 86 18.87 -7.68 -14.33
N ILE A 87 18.59 -8.50 -15.35
CA ILE A 87 19.59 -9.40 -15.94
C ILE A 87 20.71 -8.57 -16.57
N ALA A 88 20.35 -7.54 -17.35
CA ALA A 88 21.33 -6.62 -17.92
C ALA A 88 22.11 -5.87 -16.83
N ALA A 89 21.43 -5.46 -15.74
CA ALA A 89 22.07 -4.81 -14.61
C ALA A 89 23.15 -5.70 -13.96
N LEU A 90 22.88 -7.00 -13.79
CA LEU A 90 23.83 -7.94 -13.19
C LEU A 90 25.15 -8.05 -13.96
N CYS A 91 25.14 -7.93 -15.28
CA CYS A 91 26.35 -7.95 -16.10
C CYS A 91 27.34 -6.82 -15.80
N TYR A 92 26.86 -5.71 -15.22
CA TYR A 92 27.68 -4.52 -14.93
C TYR A 92 28.02 -4.34 -13.45
N VAL A 93 27.67 -5.29 -12.58
CA VAL A 93 27.87 -5.17 -11.12
C VAL A 93 29.34 -5.01 -10.75
N VAL A 94 30.26 -5.74 -11.41
CA VAL A 94 31.69 -5.63 -11.13
C VAL A 94 32.22 -4.23 -11.47
N CYS A 95 31.83 -3.69 -12.63
CA CYS A 95 32.20 -2.33 -13.03
C CYS A 95 31.61 -1.28 -12.07
N PHE A 96 30.32 -1.42 -11.73
CA PHE A 96 29.65 -0.55 -10.79
C PHE A 96 30.26 -0.62 -9.38
N HIS A 97 30.66 -1.80 -8.91
CA HIS A 97 31.33 -1.97 -7.62
C HIS A 97 32.69 -1.29 -7.59
N ARG A 98 33.50 -1.42 -8.66
CA ARG A 98 34.81 -0.75 -8.75
C ARG A 98 34.67 0.77 -8.69
N ARG A 99 33.59 1.32 -9.24
CA ARG A 99 33.34 2.76 -9.30
C ARG A 99 32.62 3.32 -8.07
N HIS A 100 31.68 2.55 -7.53
CA HIS A 100 30.78 2.95 -6.45
C HIS A 100 30.66 1.84 -5.40
N PRO A 101 31.76 1.43 -4.72
CA PRO A 101 31.77 0.26 -3.85
C PRO A 101 30.77 0.37 -2.70
N ARG A 102 30.63 1.56 -2.10
CA ARG A 102 29.68 1.85 -1.01
C ARG A 102 28.23 1.68 -1.43
N LEU A 103 27.87 2.27 -2.57
CA LEU A 103 26.51 2.21 -3.09
C LEU A 103 26.17 0.78 -3.53
N CYS A 104 27.10 0.11 -4.21
CA CYS A 104 26.97 -1.30 -4.58
C CYS A 104 26.72 -2.17 -3.35
N PHE A 105 27.54 -2.04 -2.30
CA PHE A 105 27.33 -2.77 -1.05
C PHE A 105 25.95 -2.47 -0.43
N ALA A 106 25.56 -1.20 -0.31
CA ALA A 106 24.27 -0.83 0.27
C ALA A 106 23.07 -1.41 -0.53
N VAL A 107 23.14 -1.38 -1.86
CA VAL A 107 22.12 -1.96 -2.76
C VAL A 107 22.04 -3.47 -2.55
N PHE A 108 23.15 -4.19 -2.70
CA PHE A 108 23.15 -5.66 -2.67
C PHE A 108 22.96 -6.23 -1.27
N ALA A 109 23.42 -5.56 -0.21
CA ALA A 109 23.07 -5.95 1.15
C ALA A 109 21.58 -5.71 1.45
N THR A 110 20.96 -4.68 0.88
CA THR A 110 19.48 -4.51 0.96
C THR A 110 18.76 -5.65 0.25
N VAL A 111 19.19 -6.01 -0.96
CA VAL A 111 18.65 -7.15 -1.70
C VAL A 111 18.82 -8.45 -0.92
N ALA A 112 20.02 -8.71 -0.39
CA ALA A 112 20.34 -9.92 0.35
C ALA A 112 19.48 -10.09 1.62
N ILE A 113 19.31 -9.02 2.42
CA ILE A 113 18.45 -9.07 3.61
C ILE A 113 17.00 -9.38 3.21
N LYS A 114 16.48 -8.74 2.16
CA LYS A 114 15.12 -8.97 1.69
C LYS A 114 14.96 -10.40 1.16
N LEU A 115 15.90 -10.89 0.36
CA LEU A 115 15.91 -12.28 -0.08
C LEU A 115 15.92 -13.22 1.12
N PHE A 116 16.80 -13.01 2.10
CA PHE A 116 16.87 -13.87 3.29
C PHE A 116 15.55 -13.94 4.06
N VAL A 117 14.98 -12.78 4.40
CA VAL A 117 13.75 -12.70 5.18
C VAL A 117 12.57 -13.31 4.42
N PHE A 118 12.37 -12.91 3.16
CA PHE A 118 11.19 -13.31 2.40
C PHE A 118 11.29 -14.70 1.77
N SER A 119 12.51 -15.25 1.60
CA SER A 119 12.67 -16.66 1.19
C SER A 119 12.21 -17.61 2.29
N LYS A 120 12.31 -17.22 3.57
CA LYS A 120 11.83 -18.03 4.68
C LYS A 120 10.37 -17.80 5.00
N TRP A 121 9.78 -16.70 4.55
CA TRP A 121 8.39 -16.37 4.84
C TRP A 121 7.44 -17.46 4.31
N TRP A 122 6.46 -17.88 5.11
CA TRP A 122 5.53 -18.97 4.80
C TRP A 122 4.83 -18.79 3.44
N ASN A 123 4.50 -17.53 3.10
CA ASN A 123 3.95 -17.15 1.81
C ASN A 123 5.01 -16.38 1.00
N TRP A 124 6.13 -17.03 0.68
CA TRP A 124 7.26 -16.41 -0.02
C TRP A 124 6.85 -15.79 -1.37
N PHE A 125 5.83 -16.35 -2.03
CA PHE A 125 5.33 -15.88 -3.33
C PHE A 125 4.50 -14.58 -3.23
N GLY A 126 4.16 -14.14 -2.02
CA GLY A 126 3.56 -12.83 -1.77
C GLY A 126 2.07 -12.73 -2.11
N GLY A 127 1.38 -13.87 -2.22
CA GLY A 127 -0.05 -13.95 -2.46
C GLY A 127 -0.50 -13.28 -3.77
N TRP A 128 -1.58 -12.52 -3.69
CA TRP A 128 -2.28 -11.93 -4.85
C TRP A 128 -1.54 -10.68 -5.34
N SER A 129 -0.58 -10.88 -6.24
CA SER A 129 0.24 -9.80 -6.78
C SER A 129 0.79 -10.10 -8.17
N TRP A 130 1.25 -9.09 -8.90
CA TRP A 130 2.02 -9.27 -10.14
C TRP A 130 3.52 -9.42 -9.81
N GLY A 131 4.10 -10.58 -10.11
CA GLY A 131 5.50 -10.90 -9.82
C GLY A 131 5.83 -11.05 -8.33
N SER A 132 7.09 -10.77 -7.96
CA SER A 132 7.59 -10.83 -6.58
C SER A 132 7.38 -9.49 -5.85
N ARG A 133 6.21 -9.34 -5.22
CA ARG A 133 5.86 -8.15 -4.42
C ARG A 133 6.91 -7.78 -3.38
N PHE A 134 7.55 -8.77 -2.76
CA PHE A 134 8.56 -8.51 -1.72
C PHE A 134 9.84 -7.89 -2.27
N LEU A 135 10.25 -8.25 -3.48
CA LEU A 135 11.43 -7.71 -4.13
C LEU A 135 11.17 -6.43 -4.92
N LEU A 136 9.91 -6.05 -5.13
CA LEU A 136 9.54 -4.86 -5.89
C LEU A 136 10.32 -3.58 -5.45
N PRO A 137 10.45 -3.25 -4.15
CA PRO A 137 11.26 -2.09 -3.74
C PRO A 137 12.78 -2.23 -3.99
N ALA A 138 13.28 -3.46 -4.19
CA ALA A 138 14.69 -3.72 -4.50
C ALA A 138 15.01 -3.58 -5.99
N VAL A 139 14.01 -3.76 -6.87
CA VAL A 139 14.16 -3.60 -8.33
C VAL A 139 14.76 -2.24 -8.71
N PRO A 140 14.21 -1.07 -8.30
CA PRO A 140 14.79 0.22 -8.68
C PRO A 140 16.19 0.45 -8.08
N LEU A 141 16.51 -0.17 -6.94
CA LEU A 141 17.85 -0.09 -6.35
C LEU A 141 18.89 -0.82 -7.19
N VAL A 142 18.56 -2.03 -7.67
CA VAL A 142 19.46 -2.80 -8.56
C VAL A 142 19.53 -2.15 -9.94
N MET A 143 18.47 -1.50 -10.41
CA MET A 143 18.48 -0.71 -11.65
C MET A 143 19.53 0.42 -11.63
N LEU A 144 19.96 0.91 -10.45
CA LEU A 144 21.05 1.89 -10.37
C LEU A 144 22.37 1.37 -10.98
N VAL A 145 22.57 0.05 -11.03
CA VAL A 145 23.74 -0.55 -11.67
C VAL A 145 23.78 -0.23 -13.18
N LEU A 146 22.62 -0.02 -13.82
CA LEU A 146 22.55 0.37 -15.23
C LEU A 146 23.10 1.79 -15.49
N LEU A 147 23.31 2.61 -14.45
CA LEU A 147 24.00 3.89 -14.62
C LEU A 147 25.41 3.70 -15.20
N GLU A 148 26.06 2.58 -14.90
CA GLU A 148 27.39 2.27 -15.41
C GLU A 148 27.42 2.20 -16.95
N PRO A 149 26.70 1.28 -17.63
CA PRO A 149 26.65 1.25 -19.09
C PRO A 149 26.05 2.52 -19.69
N LEU A 150 25.03 3.11 -19.06
CA LEU A 150 24.39 4.35 -19.57
C LEU A 150 25.35 5.54 -19.59
N SER A 151 26.23 5.67 -18.59
CA SER A 151 27.21 6.77 -18.52
C SER A 151 28.25 6.74 -19.63
N ARG A 152 28.50 5.57 -20.22
CA ARG A 152 29.46 5.33 -21.31
C ARG A 152 28.79 4.75 -22.56
N TRP A 153 27.52 5.06 -22.77
CA TRP A 153 26.71 4.48 -23.84
C TRP A 153 27.38 4.55 -25.21
N GLY A 154 28.07 5.65 -25.53
CA GLY A 154 28.81 5.82 -26.79
C GLY A 154 29.86 4.74 -27.04
N GLN A 155 30.53 4.27 -25.97
CA GLN A 155 31.64 3.32 -25.99
C GLN A 155 31.20 1.85 -25.96
N LEU A 156 29.92 1.58 -25.66
CA LEU A 156 29.41 0.22 -25.61
C LEU A 156 29.41 -0.44 -26.99
N ARG A 157 29.73 -1.73 -27.03
CA ARG A 157 29.61 -2.56 -28.24
C ARG A 157 28.16 -2.59 -28.69
N ARG A 158 27.94 -2.76 -30.00
CA ARG A 158 26.58 -2.87 -30.57
C ARG A 158 25.75 -3.96 -29.88
N MET A 159 26.38 -5.10 -29.58
CA MET A 159 25.75 -6.20 -28.85
C MET A 159 25.28 -5.80 -27.45
N GLU A 160 26.09 -5.07 -26.67
CA GLU A 160 25.71 -4.59 -25.34
C GLU A 160 24.50 -3.67 -25.40
N LYS A 161 24.50 -2.72 -26.34
CA LYS A 161 23.37 -1.81 -26.58
C LYS A 161 22.09 -2.60 -26.90
N THR A 162 22.20 -3.59 -27.79
CA THR A 162 21.08 -4.46 -28.19
C THR A 162 20.56 -5.27 -27.01
N LEU A 163 21.44 -5.87 -26.19
CA LEU A 163 21.03 -6.66 -25.03
C LEU A 163 20.32 -5.80 -23.96
N ILE A 164 20.84 -4.61 -23.66
CA ILE A 164 20.20 -3.68 -22.74
C ILE A 164 18.82 -3.26 -23.28
N ALA A 165 18.76 -2.85 -24.54
CA ALA A 165 17.50 -2.44 -25.17
C ALA A 165 16.46 -3.59 -25.22
N ALA A 166 16.89 -4.81 -25.54
CA ALA A 166 16.04 -5.99 -25.57
C ALA A 166 15.52 -6.34 -24.17
N ALA A 167 16.35 -6.27 -23.14
CA ALA A 167 15.93 -6.50 -21.75
C ALA A 167 14.90 -5.45 -21.28
N CYS A 168 15.11 -4.18 -21.64
CA CYS A 168 14.14 -3.10 -21.38
C CYS A 168 12.82 -3.31 -22.12
N ALA A 169 12.88 -3.67 -23.41
CA ALA A 169 11.69 -3.96 -24.21
C ALA A 169 10.91 -5.16 -23.65
N ALA A 170 11.60 -6.24 -23.29
CA ALA A 170 10.99 -7.40 -22.64
C ALA A 170 10.31 -7.00 -21.31
N GLY A 171 10.96 -6.15 -20.51
CA GLY A 171 10.35 -5.59 -19.29
C GLY A 171 9.06 -4.83 -19.57
N ILE A 172 9.03 -3.97 -20.61
CA ILE A 172 7.81 -3.24 -20.99
C ILE A 172 6.69 -4.23 -21.35
N VAL A 173 6.98 -5.23 -22.19
CA VAL A 173 6.00 -6.25 -22.61
C VAL A 173 5.42 -7.00 -21.39
N VAL A 174 6.28 -7.41 -20.47
CA VAL A 174 5.87 -8.08 -19.23
C VAL A 174 4.97 -7.18 -18.38
N GLN A 175 5.32 -5.90 -18.21
CA GLN A 175 4.49 -4.99 -17.42
C GLN A 175 3.16 -4.67 -18.10
N LEU A 176 3.12 -4.58 -19.43
CA LEU A 176 1.87 -4.43 -20.18
C LEU A 176 0.95 -5.65 -20.02
N CYS A 177 1.51 -6.87 -20.01
CA CYS A 177 0.76 -8.10 -19.78
C CYS A 177 0.05 -8.10 -18.41
N GLY A 178 0.71 -7.57 -17.37
CA GLY A 178 0.10 -7.41 -16.05
C GLY A 178 -0.92 -6.26 -15.98
N LEU A 179 -0.74 -5.21 -16.78
CA LEU A 179 -1.62 -4.04 -16.78
C LEU A 179 -2.98 -4.31 -17.44
N PHE A 180 -3.02 -5.18 -18.45
CA PHE A 180 -4.23 -5.40 -19.26
C PHE A 180 -5.21 -6.43 -18.71
N VAL A 181 -4.86 -7.16 -17.65
CA VAL A 181 -5.67 -8.23 -17.06
C VAL A 181 -6.11 -7.84 -15.65
N PRO A 182 -7.39 -8.06 -15.27
CA PRO A 182 -7.85 -7.77 -13.92
C PRO A 182 -6.99 -8.48 -12.86
N PRO A 183 -6.58 -7.80 -11.77
CA PRO A 183 -5.58 -8.29 -10.81
C PRO A 183 -5.85 -9.69 -10.22
N ASN A 184 -7.12 -10.08 -10.10
CA ASN A 184 -7.54 -11.33 -9.45
C ASN A 184 -7.98 -12.40 -10.43
N GLN A 185 -8.17 -12.07 -11.72
CA GLN A 185 -8.82 -12.99 -12.65
C GLN A 185 -8.00 -14.27 -12.86
N PHE A 186 -6.70 -14.12 -13.12
CA PHE A 186 -5.80 -15.27 -13.22
C PHE A 186 -5.61 -15.98 -11.88
N HIS A 187 -5.55 -15.23 -10.77
CA HIS A 187 -5.30 -15.80 -9.46
C HIS A 187 -6.46 -16.69 -8.98
N ASN A 188 -7.71 -16.27 -9.18
CA ASN A 188 -8.89 -17.06 -8.86
C ASN A 188 -8.87 -18.41 -9.58
N ASN A 189 -8.45 -18.44 -10.84
CA ASN A 189 -8.28 -19.68 -11.60
C ASN A 189 -7.20 -20.59 -10.98
N ILE A 190 -6.08 -20.03 -10.52
CA ILE A 190 -5.02 -20.78 -9.85
C ILE A 190 -5.49 -21.35 -8.51
N GLN A 191 -6.26 -20.60 -7.72
CA GLN A 191 -6.80 -21.12 -6.45
C GLN A 191 -7.79 -22.26 -6.68
N PHE A 192 -8.65 -22.13 -7.70
CA PHE A 192 -9.53 -23.20 -8.12
C PHE A 192 -8.74 -24.46 -8.49
N LEU A 193 -7.68 -24.33 -9.31
CA LEU A 193 -6.80 -25.44 -9.69
C LEU A 193 -6.01 -26.02 -8.50
N ALA A 194 -5.65 -25.21 -7.50
CA ALA A 194 -5.02 -25.64 -6.27
C ALA A 194 -5.98 -26.41 -5.32
N GLY A 195 -7.26 -26.50 -5.68
CA GLY A 195 -8.28 -27.21 -4.90
C GLY A 195 -8.81 -26.40 -3.72
N ALA A 196 -8.83 -25.07 -3.80
CA ALA A 196 -9.56 -24.23 -2.86
C ALA A 196 -11.04 -24.64 -2.87
N GLY A 197 -11.45 -25.41 -1.84
CA GLY A 197 -12.81 -25.96 -1.71
C GLY A 197 -12.93 -27.49 -1.66
N SER A 198 -11.86 -28.28 -1.86
CA SER A 198 -11.94 -29.75 -1.77
C SER A 198 -10.71 -30.45 -1.15
N GLY A 199 -10.96 -31.22 -0.08
CA GLY A 199 -10.10 -32.32 0.37
C GLY A 199 -9.21 -32.08 1.62
N ARG A 200 -8.94 -33.18 2.33
CA ARG A 200 -8.16 -33.30 3.58
C ARG A 200 -6.63 -33.13 3.38
N VAL A 201 -5.99 -32.37 4.30
CA VAL A 201 -4.61 -32.55 4.86
C VAL A 201 -3.38 -31.92 4.17
N GLN A 202 -3.51 -30.90 3.30
CA GLN A 202 -2.39 -29.95 3.09
C GLN A 202 -2.89 -28.50 3.17
N PRO A 203 -2.19 -27.58 3.86
CA PRO A 203 -2.49 -26.15 3.78
C PRO A 203 -2.55 -25.69 2.33
N LEU A 204 -3.57 -24.89 1.96
CA LEU A 204 -3.75 -24.34 0.61
C LEU A 204 -2.46 -23.71 0.06
N ALA A 205 -1.69 -23.06 0.93
CA ALA A 205 -0.40 -22.46 0.60
C ALA A 205 0.60 -23.46 -0.02
N ASP A 206 0.65 -24.70 0.46
CA ASP A 206 1.60 -25.70 -0.04
C ASP A 206 1.26 -26.16 -1.47
N ARG A 207 -0.05 -26.24 -1.79
CA ARG A 207 -0.52 -26.56 -3.14
C ARG A 207 -0.30 -25.41 -4.12
N GLU A 208 -0.60 -24.18 -3.69
CA GLU A 208 -0.33 -22.99 -4.49
C GLU A 208 1.16 -22.83 -4.79
N GLN A 209 2.04 -23.14 -3.83
CA GLN A 209 3.50 -23.08 -4.02
C GLN A 209 3.98 -23.97 -5.17
N LEU A 210 3.41 -25.17 -5.35
CA LEU A 210 3.78 -26.06 -6.46
C LEU A 210 3.43 -25.45 -7.81
N LEU A 211 2.28 -24.79 -7.92
CA LEU A 211 1.85 -24.11 -9.14
C LEU A 211 2.74 -22.91 -9.48
N MET A 212 3.42 -22.30 -8.50
CA MET A 212 4.37 -21.21 -8.75
C MET A 212 5.59 -21.67 -9.56
N PHE A 213 5.94 -22.95 -9.55
CA PHE A 213 7.07 -23.49 -10.30
C PHE A 213 6.69 -24.00 -11.69
N SER A 214 5.41 -23.97 -12.05
CA SER A 214 4.93 -24.55 -13.29
C SER A 214 4.77 -23.48 -14.40
N PRO A 215 5.57 -23.52 -15.48
CA PRO A 215 5.51 -22.52 -16.55
C PRO A 215 4.13 -22.35 -17.23
N PRO A 216 3.34 -23.42 -17.47
CA PRO A 216 1.99 -23.27 -18.02
C PRO A 216 1.02 -22.53 -17.09
N GLN A 217 1.27 -22.54 -15.78
CA GLN A 217 0.49 -21.84 -14.76
C GLN A 217 1.14 -20.50 -14.37
N SER A 218 2.07 -20.00 -15.17
CA SER A 218 2.60 -18.65 -15.00
C SER A 218 1.58 -17.60 -15.45
N PRO A 219 1.44 -16.48 -14.73
CA PRO A 219 0.66 -15.33 -15.22
C PRO A 219 1.20 -14.81 -16.56
N LEU A 220 2.50 -14.97 -16.83
CA LEU A 220 3.11 -14.51 -18.07
C LEU A 220 2.62 -15.30 -19.30
N THR A 221 2.21 -16.56 -19.11
CA THR A 221 1.67 -17.41 -20.17
C THR A 221 0.14 -17.37 -20.15
N GLY A 222 -0.47 -17.42 -18.97
CA GLY A 222 -1.91 -17.47 -18.78
C GLY A 222 -2.67 -16.17 -19.07
N ASN A 223 -2.03 -15.01 -18.97
CA ASN A 223 -2.69 -13.73 -19.27
C ASN A 223 -2.86 -13.46 -20.77
N TRP A 224 -1.99 -13.99 -21.64
CA TRP A 224 -2.11 -13.74 -23.08
C TRP A 224 -3.40 -14.28 -23.70
N PRO A 225 -3.87 -15.49 -23.36
CA PRO A 225 -5.21 -15.94 -23.73
C PRO A 225 -6.31 -14.99 -23.27
N ILE A 226 -6.26 -14.49 -22.03
CA ILE A 226 -7.27 -13.55 -21.49
C ILE A 226 -7.30 -12.26 -22.32
N ILE A 227 -6.12 -11.70 -22.61
CA ILE A 227 -5.94 -10.49 -23.43
C ILE A 227 -6.50 -10.69 -24.84
N THR A 228 -6.18 -11.81 -25.50
CA THR A 228 -6.59 -12.10 -26.88
C THR A 228 -8.09 -12.36 -27.03
N HIS A 229 -8.76 -12.85 -25.97
CA HIS A 229 -10.22 -13.07 -25.96
C HIS A 229 -11.01 -11.81 -25.56
N GLY A 230 -10.37 -10.63 -25.53
CA GLY A 230 -11.04 -9.34 -25.33
C GLY A 230 -11.48 -9.06 -23.89
N GLN A 231 -11.05 -9.87 -22.92
CA GLN A 231 -11.29 -9.63 -21.49
C GLN A 231 -10.27 -8.62 -20.94
N LEU A 232 -10.13 -7.49 -21.61
CA LEU A 232 -9.24 -6.42 -21.21
C LEU A 232 -9.86 -5.64 -20.05
N ASP A 233 -9.12 -5.50 -18.96
CA ASP A 233 -9.44 -4.53 -17.92
C ASP A 233 -8.47 -3.37 -18.02
N TRP A 234 -8.85 -2.38 -18.80
CA TRP A 234 -8.17 -1.10 -18.75
C TRP A 234 -8.61 -0.40 -17.46
N PHE A 235 -7.88 -0.64 -16.38
CA PHE A 235 -7.98 0.18 -15.18
C PHE A 235 -7.89 1.68 -15.52
N ALA A 236 -7.11 2.04 -16.56
CA ALA A 236 -7.05 3.40 -17.11
C ALA A 236 -8.36 3.88 -17.78
N ALA A 237 -9.13 2.98 -18.42
CA ALA A 237 -10.41 3.31 -19.04
C ALA A 237 -11.58 3.33 -18.05
N ARG A 238 -11.46 2.59 -16.94
CA ARG A 238 -12.39 2.61 -15.80
C ARG A 238 -11.89 3.49 -14.65
N PHE A 239 -10.88 4.33 -14.91
CA PHE A 239 -10.23 5.12 -13.88
C PHE A 239 -11.21 6.14 -13.27
N ASP A 240 -12.23 6.54 -14.04
CA ASP A 240 -13.36 7.37 -13.62
C ASP A 240 -14.33 6.67 -12.65
N GLN A 241 -14.34 5.34 -12.60
CA GLN A 241 -15.09 4.56 -11.61
C GLN A 241 -14.45 4.63 -10.21
N PHE A 242 -13.13 4.83 -10.16
CA PHE A 242 -12.40 4.87 -8.88
C PHE A 242 -12.03 6.29 -8.46
N PHE A 243 -11.95 7.22 -9.43
CA PHE A 243 -11.50 8.58 -9.22
C PHE A 243 -12.38 9.58 -9.98
N PRO A 244 -12.60 10.80 -9.46
CA PRO A 244 -13.36 11.82 -10.16
C PRO A 244 -12.77 12.09 -11.55
N ALA A 245 -13.60 12.09 -12.60
CA ALA A 245 -13.20 12.34 -14.01
C ALA A 245 -12.26 13.57 -14.16
N ARG A 246 -12.52 14.63 -13.39
CA ARG A 246 -11.71 15.86 -13.33
C ARG A 246 -10.27 15.69 -12.83
N LEU A 247 -9.98 14.62 -12.10
CA LEU A 247 -8.65 14.29 -11.56
C LEU A 247 -7.92 13.25 -12.42
N VAL A 248 -8.64 12.48 -13.22
CA VAL A 248 -8.08 11.47 -14.13
C VAL A 248 -7.10 12.09 -15.11
N LEU A 249 -7.54 13.12 -15.84
CA LEU A 249 -6.71 13.76 -16.85
C LEU A 249 -5.45 14.42 -16.24
N PRO A 250 -5.52 15.19 -15.12
CA PRO A 250 -4.33 15.67 -14.43
C PRO A 250 -3.37 14.57 -13.96
N ILE A 251 -3.88 13.47 -13.40
CA ILE A 251 -3.04 12.36 -12.92
C ILE A 251 -2.33 11.70 -14.10
N LEU A 252 -3.06 11.34 -15.16
CA LEU A 252 -2.49 10.73 -16.37
C LEU A 252 -1.52 11.68 -17.07
N ALA A 253 -1.84 12.96 -17.17
CA ALA A 253 -0.95 13.98 -17.73
C ALA A 253 0.32 14.10 -16.89
N THR A 254 0.23 14.10 -15.57
CA THR A 254 1.40 14.17 -14.67
C THR A 254 2.29 12.95 -14.84
N LEU A 255 1.71 11.74 -14.82
CA LEU A 255 2.45 10.49 -15.04
C LEU A 255 3.08 10.43 -16.44
N GLY A 256 2.34 10.86 -17.47
CA GLY A 256 2.80 10.92 -18.85
C GLY A 256 3.95 11.91 -19.04
N ILE A 257 3.82 13.14 -18.52
CA ILE A 257 4.88 14.15 -18.51
C ILE A 257 6.12 13.59 -17.80
N MET A 258 5.97 12.92 -16.65
CA MET A 258 7.09 12.34 -15.93
C MET A 258 7.79 11.22 -16.70
N LEU A 259 7.04 10.38 -17.40
CA LEU A 259 7.59 9.32 -18.23
C LEU A 259 8.36 9.93 -19.42
N VAL A 260 7.80 10.96 -20.06
CA VAL A 260 8.46 11.70 -21.15
C VAL A 260 9.73 12.39 -20.64
N VAL A 261 9.68 13.09 -19.52
CA VAL A 261 10.85 13.77 -18.93
C VAL A 261 11.93 12.76 -18.57
N SER A 262 11.56 11.60 -18.01
CA SER A 262 12.50 10.52 -17.69
C SER A 262 13.13 9.90 -18.94
N ALA A 263 12.34 9.68 -19.99
CA ALA A 263 12.82 9.17 -21.26
C ALA A 263 13.75 10.17 -21.96
N LEU A 264 13.38 11.45 -22.01
CA LEU A 264 14.22 12.52 -22.54
C LEU A 264 15.51 12.67 -21.73
N GLY A 265 15.44 12.59 -20.41
CA GLY A 265 16.60 12.59 -19.53
C GLY A 265 17.54 11.41 -19.82
N LEU A 266 17.00 10.22 -20.03
CA LEU A 266 17.77 9.03 -20.40
C LEU A 266 18.44 9.19 -21.78
N VAL A 267 17.69 9.68 -22.77
CA VAL A 267 18.23 9.96 -24.11
C VAL A 267 19.34 11.00 -24.04
N PHE A 268 19.14 12.07 -23.28
CA PHE A 268 20.14 13.10 -23.04
C PHE A 268 21.41 12.56 -22.38
N LEU A 269 21.28 11.70 -21.38
CA LEU A 269 22.40 10.99 -20.75
C LEU A 269 23.17 10.15 -21.78
N CYS A 270 22.46 9.38 -22.61
CA CYS A 270 23.07 8.54 -23.63
C CYS A 270 23.77 9.35 -24.73
N MET A 271 23.19 10.49 -25.14
CA MET A 271 23.76 11.38 -26.16
C MET A 271 25.01 12.12 -25.66
N ARG A 272 25.05 12.47 -24.37
CA ARG A 272 26.20 13.15 -23.74
C ARG A 272 27.29 12.20 -23.23
N ALA A 273 27.06 10.89 -23.28
CA ALA A 273 28.08 9.91 -22.91
C ALA A 273 29.33 10.10 -23.80
N PRO A 274 30.54 10.18 -23.21
CA PRO A 274 31.76 10.42 -23.96
C PRO A 274 31.96 9.33 -25.02
N LYS A 275 32.26 9.73 -26.26
CA LYS A 275 32.47 8.81 -27.39
C LYS A 275 33.87 8.18 -27.41
N GLU A 276 34.83 8.80 -26.72
CA GLU A 276 36.22 8.35 -26.64
C GLU A 276 36.61 8.03 -25.19
N PRO A 277 37.52 7.06 -24.97
CA PRO A 277 38.00 6.68 -23.63
C PRO A 277 38.95 7.75 -23.09
N THR A 278 38.45 8.73 -22.36
CA THR A 278 39.29 9.70 -21.65
C THR A 278 39.82 9.12 -20.33
N ILE A 279 41.15 9.09 -20.18
CA ILE A 279 41.87 8.75 -18.94
C ILE A 279 41.83 9.96 -17.99
N VAL A 280 40.67 10.56 -17.72
CA VAL A 280 40.49 11.55 -16.64
C VAL A 280 39.04 11.53 -16.18
N GLU A 281 38.83 11.23 -14.90
CA GLU A 281 37.65 11.51 -14.05
C GLU A 281 36.28 11.66 -14.74
N SER A 282 35.87 10.70 -15.57
CA SER A 282 34.63 10.78 -16.32
C SER A 282 33.43 10.29 -15.52
N GLY A 283 33.27 10.75 -14.28
CA GLY A 283 31.95 10.78 -13.64
C GLY A 283 31.06 11.68 -14.47
N LEU A 284 29.80 11.30 -14.67
CA LEU A 284 28.81 12.20 -15.25
C LEU A 284 28.69 13.40 -14.28
N ARG A 285 29.51 14.45 -14.46
CA ARG A 285 29.61 15.61 -13.55
C ARG A 285 28.37 16.52 -13.74
N ILE A 286 27.19 15.98 -13.44
CA ILE A 286 26.07 16.80 -12.93
C ILE A 286 26.62 17.40 -11.64
N GLY A 287 26.69 18.74 -11.55
CA GLY A 287 27.29 19.38 -10.38
C GLY A 287 26.64 18.84 -9.10
N GLU A 288 27.45 18.30 -8.19
CA GLU A 288 26.92 17.79 -6.92
C GLU A 288 26.14 18.92 -6.23
N PRO A 289 24.85 18.70 -5.90
CA PRO A 289 24.08 19.74 -5.26
C PRO A 289 24.76 20.09 -3.93
N LYS A 290 24.91 21.39 -3.66
CA LYS A 290 25.44 21.85 -2.37
C LYS A 290 24.68 21.13 -1.24
N PRO A 291 25.36 20.52 -0.26
CA PRO A 291 24.68 19.83 0.84
C PRO A 291 23.69 20.71 1.61
N SER A 292 23.85 22.04 1.59
CA SER A 292 22.88 22.99 2.15
C SER A 292 21.57 23.05 1.35
N VAL A 293 21.63 22.95 0.01
CA VAL A 293 20.45 22.95 -0.87
C VAL A 293 19.67 21.66 -0.72
N VAL A 294 20.35 20.51 -0.71
CA VAL A 294 19.70 19.20 -0.47
C VAL A 294 19.04 19.17 0.90
N ARG A 295 19.74 19.67 1.94
CA ARG A 295 19.17 19.78 3.29
C ARG A 295 17.98 20.73 3.35
N GLY A 296 18.08 21.89 2.70
CA GLY A 296 16.97 22.86 2.61
C GLY A 296 15.74 22.26 1.93
N ALA A 297 15.93 21.59 0.78
CA ALA A 297 14.87 20.87 0.08
C ALA A 297 14.25 19.76 0.92
N ALA A 298 15.06 18.97 1.62
CA ALA A 298 14.55 17.94 2.51
C ALA A 298 13.67 18.53 3.62
N TRP A 299 14.09 19.62 4.27
CA TRP A 299 13.30 20.27 5.32
C TRP A 299 12.01 20.90 4.80
N VAL A 300 12.05 21.55 3.64
CA VAL A 300 10.83 22.08 2.98
C VAL A 300 9.87 20.93 2.65
N LEU A 301 10.39 19.81 2.14
CA LEU A 301 9.61 18.62 1.80
C LEU A 301 8.96 18.01 3.05
N VAL A 302 9.69 17.91 4.16
CA VAL A 302 9.15 17.46 5.46
C VAL A 302 8.08 18.42 5.96
N GLY A 303 8.34 19.74 5.94
CA GLY A 303 7.40 20.75 6.40
C GLY A 303 6.10 20.76 5.60
N LEU A 304 6.19 20.75 4.27
CA LEU A 304 5.01 20.74 3.39
C LEU A 304 4.20 19.46 3.54
N ASN A 305 4.84 18.28 3.66
CA ASN A 305 4.11 17.03 3.89
C ASN A 305 3.50 16.96 5.29
N ALA A 306 4.16 17.52 6.31
CA ALA A 306 3.59 17.60 7.66
C ALA A 306 2.35 18.52 7.69
N ILE A 307 2.43 19.68 7.03
CA ILE A 307 1.30 20.61 6.88
C ILE A 307 0.16 19.94 6.10
N LEU A 308 0.47 19.30 4.96
CA LEU A 308 -0.54 18.58 4.17
C LEU A 308 -1.20 17.48 4.99
N LEU A 309 -0.42 16.66 5.72
CA LEU A 309 -0.94 15.62 6.59
C LEU A 309 -1.82 16.22 7.69
N ALA A 310 -1.42 17.32 8.32
CA ALA A 310 -2.21 18.01 9.33
C ALA A 310 -3.52 18.53 8.76
N ILE A 311 -3.50 19.23 7.63
CA ILE A 311 -4.69 19.75 6.95
C ILE A 311 -5.66 18.61 6.62
N LEU A 312 -5.14 17.52 6.03
CA LEU A 312 -5.98 16.38 5.67
C LEU A 312 -6.54 15.67 6.91
N THR A 313 -5.72 15.48 7.95
CA THR A 313 -6.13 14.79 9.19
C THR A 313 -7.16 15.60 9.97
N ILE A 314 -6.95 16.92 10.10
CA ILE A 314 -7.91 17.84 10.73
C ILE A 314 -9.19 17.94 9.88
N GLY A 315 -9.04 18.02 8.56
CA GLY A 315 -10.18 18.15 7.65
C GLY A 315 -11.13 16.96 7.66
N ILE A 316 -10.63 15.76 7.94
CA ILE A 316 -11.44 14.54 8.07
C ILE A 316 -11.73 14.14 9.52
N SER A 317 -11.11 14.78 10.53
CA SER A 317 -11.27 14.35 11.93
C SER A 317 -12.70 14.53 12.42
N ALA A 318 -13.41 15.52 11.88
CA ALA A 318 -14.82 15.79 12.15
C ALA A 318 -15.78 14.91 11.32
N ASN A 319 -15.28 14.04 10.43
CA ASN A 319 -16.11 13.11 9.68
C ASN A 319 -16.50 11.92 10.56
N GLY A 320 -17.68 11.36 10.29
CA GLY A 320 -18.29 10.31 11.11
C GLY A 320 -19.81 10.40 11.06
N VAL A 321 -20.45 9.64 11.93
CA VAL A 321 -21.90 9.64 12.16
C VAL A 321 -22.18 9.97 13.62
N TRP A 322 -23.28 10.65 13.89
CA TRP A 322 -23.69 10.94 15.26
C TRP A 322 -24.16 9.68 15.94
N ARG A 323 -23.70 9.46 17.18
CA ARG A 323 -24.14 8.35 18.03
C ARG A 323 -25.08 8.85 19.11
N PHE A 324 -26.20 8.14 19.26
CA PHE A 324 -27.18 8.35 20.30
C PHE A 324 -27.35 7.04 21.07
N GLU A 325 -27.36 7.11 22.40
CA GLU A 325 -27.65 5.97 23.26
C GLU A 325 -28.90 6.23 24.09
N GLU A 326 -29.77 5.22 24.15
CA GLU A 326 -30.93 5.22 25.03
C GLU A 326 -30.56 4.53 26.35
N LYS A 327 -30.57 5.26 27.46
CA LYS A 327 -30.37 4.69 28.80
C LYS A 327 -31.69 4.19 29.38
N TYR A 328 -31.78 2.91 29.71
CA TYR A 328 -32.88 2.40 30.54
C TYR A 328 -32.63 2.73 32.03
N GLY A 329 -33.69 3.15 32.74
CA GLY A 329 -33.68 3.37 34.20
C GLY A 329 -33.41 2.11 35.03
N PRO A 330 -33.25 2.22 36.36
CA PRO A 330 -32.94 1.09 37.23
C PRO A 330 -34.07 0.03 37.27
N LEU A 331 -33.74 -1.16 37.80
CA LEU A 331 -34.55 -2.39 37.79
C LEU A 331 -36.01 -2.21 38.29
N PRO A 332 -36.95 -3.08 37.86
CA PRO A 332 -38.28 -3.15 38.47
C PRO A 332 -38.14 -3.51 39.96
N GLY A 333 -38.50 -2.58 40.84
CA GLY A 333 -38.31 -2.68 42.29
C GLY A 333 -37.98 -1.35 42.97
N ASP A 334 -37.63 -0.31 42.20
CA ASP A 334 -37.44 1.05 42.71
C ASP A 334 -38.59 1.95 42.23
N GLU A 335 -39.70 1.98 43.00
CA GLU A 335 -40.97 2.65 42.65
C GLU A 335 -40.91 4.19 42.62
N ARG A 336 -39.71 4.80 42.52
CA ARG A 336 -39.56 6.25 42.47
C ARG A 336 -38.54 6.68 41.42
N ARG A 337 -38.88 6.53 40.15
CA ARG A 337 -38.54 7.46 39.05
C ARG A 337 -39.05 6.90 37.72
N GLU A 338 -39.81 7.70 36.99
CA GLU A 338 -40.20 7.41 35.61
C GLU A 338 -38.94 7.17 34.73
N PRO A 339 -39.00 6.25 33.76
CA PRO A 339 -37.91 6.07 32.80
C PRO A 339 -37.80 7.32 31.93
N LEU A 340 -36.77 8.14 32.16
CA LEU A 340 -36.38 9.21 31.24
C LEU A 340 -35.74 8.56 30.03
N ALA A 341 -36.49 8.39 28.93
CA ALA A 341 -35.94 8.15 27.60
C ALA A 341 -35.18 9.41 27.13
N GLN A 342 -34.02 9.67 27.73
CA GLN A 342 -33.11 10.73 27.31
C GLN A 342 -32.04 10.11 26.41
N TRP A 343 -31.99 10.60 25.17
CA TRP A 343 -30.93 10.28 24.22
C TRP A 343 -29.74 11.18 24.53
N ASP A 344 -28.71 10.60 25.14
CA ASP A 344 -27.46 11.32 25.40
C ASP A 344 -26.61 11.33 24.11
N PHE A 345 -26.18 12.53 23.71
CA PHE A 345 -25.17 12.69 22.68
C PHE A 345 -23.80 12.29 23.22
N LEU A 346 -23.21 11.21 22.70
CA LEU A 346 -21.92 10.72 23.20
C LEU A 346 -20.72 11.16 22.37
N ASP A 347 -20.71 10.93 21.05
CA ASP A 347 -19.54 11.25 20.21
C ASP A 347 -19.82 11.11 18.69
N SER A 348 -18.89 11.61 17.86
CA SER A 348 -18.83 11.25 16.43
C SER A 348 -18.26 9.84 16.28
N CYS A 349 -19.12 8.87 15.96
CA CYS A 349 -18.71 7.52 15.65
C CYS A 349 -18.12 7.47 14.24
N VAL A 350 -17.08 6.66 14.09
CA VAL A 350 -16.04 6.85 13.08
C VAL A 350 -15.83 5.60 12.23
N PHE A 351 -16.14 4.45 12.83
CA PHE A 351 -16.29 3.16 12.22
C PHE A 351 -17.51 2.54 12.88
N LEU A 352 -18.40 1.93 12.11
CA LEU A 352 -19.41 1.00 12.65
C LEU A 352 -18.71 -0.35 12.89
N ASP A 353 -17.71 -0.32 13.77
CA ASP A 353 -16.87 -1.43 14.21
C ASP A 353 -16.59 -1.17 15.70
N GLU A 354 -17.60 -1.39 16.53
CA GLU A 354 -17.52 -1.08 17.96
C GLU A 354 -17.98 -2.25 18.82
N THR A 355 -17.25 -2.44 19.92
CA THR A 355 -17.71 -3.24 21.06
C THR A 355 -18.39 -2.29 22.04
N VAL A 356 -19.70 -2.43 22.24
CA VAL A 356 -20.47 -1.51 23.10
C VAL A 356 -20.34 -1.93 24.58
N TYR A 357 -19.70 -1.08 25.40
CA TYR A 357 -19.52 -1.28 26.85
C TYR A 357 -20.52 -0.43 27.64
N GLY A 358 -21.36 -1.04 28.49
CA GLY A 358 -22.35 -0.30 29.30
C GLY A 358 -23.62 -1.09 29.56
N GLY A 359 -24.61 -0.54 30.29
CA GLY A 359 -25.87 -1.21 30.67
C GLY A 359 -26.81 -1.59 29.51
N ARG A 360 -28.10 -1.83 29.78
CA ARG A 360 -29.13 -2.01 28.73
C ARG A 360 -29.24 -0.71 27.93
N THR A 361 -28.57 -0.59 26.79
CA THR A 361 -28.66 0.61 25.94
C THR A 361 -28.85 0.21 24.48
N SER A 362 -29.94 0.71 23.86
CA SER A 362 -30.06 0.70 22.39
C SER A 362 -29.13 1.79 21.86
N THR A 363 -28.47 1.54 20.73
CA THR A 363 -27.58 2.51 20.10
C THR A 363 -28.09 2.84 18.71
N GLN A 364 -28.18 4.13 18.42
CA GLN A 364 -28.53 4.63 17.10
C GLN A 364 -27.37 5.45 16.53
N TRP A 365 -27.12 5.27 15.24
CA TRP A 365 -26.22 6.12 14.47
C TRP A 365 -26.99 6.83 13.37
N SER A 366 -26.76 8.13 13.24
CA SER A 366 -27.33 8.91 12.13
C SER A 366 -26.27 9.80 11.49
N GLY A 367 -26.35 9.94 10.18
CA GLY A 367 -25.46 10.81 9.43
C GLY A 367 -25.71 10.66 7.94
N TRP A 368 -24.65 10.76 7.17
CA TRP A 368 -24.69 10.74 5.72
C TRP A 368 -23.58 9.88 5.16
N LEU A 369 -23.90 9.04 4.20
CA LEU A 369 -22.97 8.18 3.46
C LEU A 369 -22.78 8.74 2.05
N GLU A 370 -21.54 8.99 1.64
CA GLU A 370 -21.22 9.32 0.26
C GLU A 370 -21.01 8.04 -0.57
N VAL A 371 -21.76 7.95 -1.67
CA VAL A 371 -21.75 6.87 -2.65
C VAL A 371 -20.91 7.33 -3.85
N PRO A 372 -19.70 6.77 -4.04
CA PRO A 372 -18.75 7.26 -5.06
C PRO A 372 -19.16 6.97 -6.50
N VAL A 373 -19.90 5.90 -6.76
CA VAL A 373 -20.28 5.48 -8.11
C VAL A 373 -21.70 4.98 -8.13
N SER A 374 -22.34 5.04 -9.30
CA SER A 374 -23.64 4.39 -9.49
C SER A 374 -23.43 2.89 -9.73
N GLY A 375 -24.22 2.05 -9.06
CA GLY A 375 -24.21 0.59 -9.26
C GLY A 375 -24.78 -0.17 -8.08
N VAL A 376 -24.61 -1.50 -8.10
CA VAL A 376 -25.06 -2.39 -7.02
C VAL A 376 -24.00 -2.48 -5.93
N TYR A 377 -24.34 -1.97 -4.75
CA TYR A 377 -23.53 -2.06 -3.54
C TYR A 377 -23.97 -3.25 -2.72
N GLY A 378 -23.01 -4.07 -2.28
CA GLY A 378 -23.26 -5.09 -1.28
C GLY A 378 -22.96 -4.54 0.10
N PHE A 379 -23.83 -4.80 1.06
CA PHE A 379 -23.60 -4.48 2.47
C PHE A 379 -23.58 -5.76 3.27
N TYR A 380 -22.62 -5.83 4.18
CA TYR A 380 -22.41 -6.99 5.04
C TYR A 380 -22.28 -6.54 6.48
N ALA A 381 -23.05 -7.13 7.39
CA ALA A 381 -22.98 -6.81 8.80
C ALA A 381 -22.75 -8.04 9.67
N VAL A 382 -21.84 -7.93 10.64
CA VAL A 382 -21.64 -8.95 11.67
C VAL A 382 -22.12 -8.42 13.00
N VAL A 383 -23.22 -8.98 13.53
CA VAL A 383 -23.92 -8.45 14.71
C VAL A 383 -24.24 -9.51 15.75
N SER A 384 -24.27 -9.11 17.02
CA SER A 384 -24.75 -9.93 18.15
C SER A 384 -25.95 -9.23 18.82
N GLY A 385 -27.08 -9.20 18.13
CA GLY A 385 -28.26 -8.42 18.50
C GLY A 385 -29.22 -8.20 17.32
N ALA A 386 -30.24 -7.37 17.55
CA ALA A 386 -31.08 -6.85 16.48
C ALA A 386 -30.40 -5.65 15.82
N LEU A 387 -30.54 -5.56 14.50
CA LEU A 387 -29.95 -4.52 13.66
C LEU A 387 -30.97 -4.09 12.61
N GLU A 388 -31.11 -2.78 12.45
CA GLU A 388 -31.75 -2.16 11.29
C GLU A 388 -30.79 -1.14 10.68
N PHE A 389 -30.49 -1.28 9.39
CA PHE A 389 -29.67 -0.35 8.64
C PHE A 389 -30.45 0.17 7.43
N ARG A 390 -30.58 1.49 7.35
CA ARG A 390 -31.30 2.21 6.31
C ARG A 390 -30.40 3.24 5.62
N LEU A 391 -30.62 3.37 4.32
CA LEU A 391 -30.06 4.44 3.48
C LEU A 391 -31.22 5.16 2.80
N GLY A 392 -31.44 6.43 3.13
CA GLY A 392 -32.67 7.10 2.71
C GLY A 392 -33.89 6.44 3.35
N GLU A 393 -34.91 6.21 2.52
CA GLU A 393 -36.13 5.51 2.94
C GLU A 393 -35.98 3.97 2.86
N GLN A 394 -34.92 3.49 2.20
CA GLN A 394 -34.71 2.08 1.93
C GLN A 394 -34.06 1.35 3.10
N VAL A 395 -34.65 0.22 3.51
CA VAL A 395 -34.05 -0.72 4.46
C VAL A 395 -33.08 -1.62 3.70
N VAL A 396 -31.80 -1.57 4.06
CA VAL A 396 -30.72 -2.31 3.39
C VAL A 396 -30.44 -3.62 4.11
N LEU A 397 -30.31 -3.58 5.44
CA LEU A 397 -30.19 -4.77 6.29
C LEU A 397 -31.19 -4.65 7.43
N SER A 398 -31.91 -5.73 7.70
CA SER A 398 -32.76 -5.83 8.89
C SER A 398 -32.77 -7.27 9.38
N ASN A 399 -32.69 -7.44 10.69
CA ASN A 399 -33.00 -8.70 11.34
C ASN A 399 -34.11 -8.46 12.37
N PRO A 400 -35.26 -9.16 12.26
CA PRO A 400 -36.37 -8.93 13.17
C PRO A 400 -36.02 -9.20 14.64
N ASP A 401 -36.65 -8.44 15.55
CA ASP A 401 -36.63 -8.61 17.01
C ASP A 401 -37.39 -9.89 17.42
N ASP A 402 -36.88 -11.07 17.04
CA ASP A 402 -37.37 -12.36 17.54
C ASP A 402 -36.39 -12.91 18.60
N PRO A 403 -36.86 -13.22 19.84
CA PRO A 403 -36.06 -13.79 20.92
C PRO A 403 -35.31 -15.08 20.57
N ARG A 404 -35.75 -15.83 19.55
CA ARG A 404 -35.11 -17.07 19.08
C ARG A 404 -33.90 -16.81 18.17
N PHE A 405 -33.79 -15.61 17.59
CA PHE A 405 -32.80 -15.27 16.56
C PHE A 405 -31.67 -14.37 17.07
N THR A 406 -31.87 -13.76 18.24
CA THR A 406 -31.03 -12.73 18.82
C THR A 406 -29.78 -13.32 19.51
N ALA A 407 -29.86 -14.46 20.19
CA ALA A 407 -28.79 -14.97 21.08
C ALA A 407 -27.43 -15.36 20.44
N ALA A 408 -27.29 -15.36 19.12
CA ALA A 408 -26.06 -15.81 18.42
C ALA A 408 -25.49 -14.74 17.47
N ARG A 409 -24.16 -14.72 17.31
CA ARG A 409 -23.47 -13.89 16.30
C ARG A 409 -24.00 -14.21 14.91
N ARG A 410 -24.44 -13.19 14.17
CA ARG A 410 -25.02 -13.32 12.83
C ARG A 410 -24.25 -12.52 11.80
N SER A 411 -24.27 -13.02 10.57
CA SER A 411 -23.81 -12.37 9.36
C SER A 411 -25.03 -12.02 8.50
N LEU A 412 -25.30 -10.73 8.31
CA LEU A 412 -26.36 -10.22 7.44
C LEU A 412 -25.72 -9.73 6.14
N ARG A 413 -26.37 -9.99 5.00
CA ARG A 413 -25.92 -9.50 3.70
C ARG A 413 -27.12 -9.00 2.90
N GLY A 414 -26.95 -7.90 2.20
CA GLY A 414 -27.99 -7.29 1.39
C GLY A 414 -27.38 -6.40 0.33
N ASP A 415 -27.91 -6.49 -0.88
CA ASP A 415 -27.44 -5.71 -2.02
C ASP A 415 -28.47 -4.61 -2.33
N VAL A 416 -27.98 -3.41 -2.67
CA VAL A 416 -28.81 -2.25 -3.00
C VAL A 416 -28.22 -1.50 -4.19
N GLU A 417 -29.07 -1.14 -5.14
CA GLU A 417 -28.69 -0.28 -6.25
C GLU A 417 -28.71 1.19 -5.80
N LEU A 418 -27.55 1.85 -5.87
CA LEU A 418 -27.38 3.25 -5.49
C LEU A 418 -26.85 4.05 -6.67
N ARG A 419 -27.20 5.34 -6.73
CA ARG A 419 -26.61 6.29 -7.68
C ARG A 419 -25.51 7.08 -6.99
N HIS A 420 -24.54 7.57 -7.75
CA HIS A 420 -23.54 8.49 -7.22
C HIS A 420 -24.21 9.67 -6.49
N GLY A 421 -23.88 9.90 -5.23
CA GLY A 421 -24.58 10.89 -4.41
C GLY A 421 -24.28 10.76 -2.92
N ILE A 422 -25.05 11.48 -2.11
CA ILE A 422 -24.95 11.41 -0.64
C ILE A 422 -26.33 11.07 -0.08
N TYR A 423 -26.38 10.01 0.71
CA TYR A 423 -27.61 9.45 1.27
C TYR A 423 -27.62 9.62 2.77
N PRO A 424 -28.77 9.97 3.39
CA PRO A 424 -28.88 9.92 4.83
C PRO A 424 -28.77 8.46 5.28
N LEU A 425 -27.99 8.23 6.32
CA LEU A 425 -27.69 6.92 6.88
C LEU A 425 -28.27 6.85 8.28
N HIS A 426 -29.01 5.77 8.55
CA HIS A 426 -29.54 5.45 9.86
C HIS A 426 -29.26 4.00 10.21
N VAL A 427 -28.65 3.76 11.37
CA VAL A 427 -28.39 2.42 11.90
C VAL A 427 -28.95 2.36 13.31
N SER A 428 -29.75 1.35 13.60
CA SER A 428 -30.26 1.03 14.94
C SER A 428 -29.74 -0.34 15.36
N TYR A 429 -29.20 -0.43 16.57
CA TYR A 429 -28.68 -1.67 17.14
C TYR A 429 -29.16 -1.87 18.57
N SER A 430 -29.72 -3.05 18.82
CA SER A 430 -30.18 -3.48 20.14
C SER A 430 -29.45 -4.76 20.55
N PRO A 431 -28.56 -4.73 21.55
CA PRO A 431 -27.79 -5.89 21.97
C PRO A 431 -28.65 -6.91 22.73
N VAL A 432 -28.28 -8.18 22.66
CA VAL A 432 -29.00 -9.25 23.39
C VAL A 432 -28.68 -9.26 24.88
N HIS A 433 -29.72 -9.50 25.67
CA HIS A 433 -29.62 -9.73 27.11
C HIS A 433 -29.42 -11.22 27.41
N GLU A 434 -28.17 -11.69 27.53
CA GLU A 434 -27.91 -12.96 28.21
C GLU A 434 -27.78 -12.72 29.72
N VAL A 435 -28.68 -13.33 30.50
CA VAL A 435 -28.57 -13.44 31.95
C VAL A 435 -27.73 -14.68 32.25
N GLY A 436 -26.49 -14.46 32.69
CA GLY A 436 -25.69 -15.52 33.32
C GLY A 436 -24.53 -16.03 32.48
N ASP A 437 -23.42 -15.30 32.45
CA ASP A 437 -22.10 -15.82 32.84
C ASP A 437 -21.13 -14.62 32.93
N ARG A 438 -20.46 -14.45 34.07
CA ARG A 438 -19.51 -13.35 34.31
C ARG A 438 -18.19 -13.53 33.51
N THR A 439 -18.03 -14.64 32.80
CA THR A 439 -16.77 -15.01 32.14
C THR A 439 -16.73 -14.68 30.64
N THR A 440 -17.87 -14.49 29.96
CA THR A 440 -17.94 -14.16 28.52
C THR A 440 -17.93 -12.64 28.26
N ARG A 441 -16.75 -12.03 28.30
CA ARG A 441 -16.51 -10.59 28.06
C ARG A 441 -16.79 -10.07 26.63
N TRP A 442 -17.31 -10.88 25.69
CA TRP A 442 -17.21 -10.59 24.25
C TRP A 442 -18.47 -10.89 23.41
N ARG A 443 -19.65 -10.33 23.73
CA ARG A 443 -20.90 -10.62 22.96
C ARG A 443 -21.72 -9.41 22.47
N ARG A 444 -21.16 -8.20 22.43
CA ARG A 444 -21.85 -7.01 21.90
C ARG A 444 -21.01 -6.33 20.83
N GLN A 445 -21.19 -6.77 19.59
CA GLN A 445 -20.33 -6.42 18.47
C GLN A 445 -21.20 -6.10 17.27
N ILE A 446 -20.90 -4.98 16.60
CA ILE A 446 -21.47 -4.58 15.31
C ILE A 446 -20.30 -4.22 14.39
N HIS A 447 -20.22 -4.92 13.25
CA HIS A 447 -19.37 -4.52 12.13
C HIS A 447 -20.24 -4.30 10.91
N LEU A 448 -20.08 -3.17 10.23
CA LEU A 448 -20.70 -2.92 8.93
C LEU A 448 -19.64 -2.72 7.85
N TYR A 449 -19.75 -3.53 6.81
CA TYR A 449 -18.89 -3.53 5.63
C TYR A 449 -19.71 -3.25 4.39
N TRP A 450 -19.03 -2.82 3.33
CA TRP A 450 -19.62 -2.66 2.01
C TRP A 450 -18.69 -3.20 0.90
N THR A 451 -19.28 -3.51 -0.24
CA THR A 451 -18.59 -3.77 -1.51
C THR A 451 -19.03 -2.71 -2.51
N VAL A 452 -18.07 -2.03 -3.12
CA VAL A 452 -18.33 -0.97 -4.11
C VAL A 452 -18.41 -1.59 -5.52
N PRO A 453 -19.32 -1.14 -6.39
CA PRO A 453 -19.37 -1.56 -7.79
C PRO A 453 -17.99 -1.47 -8.45
N GLY A 454 -17.54 -2.55 -9.08
CA GLY A 454 -16.23 -2.62 -9.75
C GLY A 454 -15.02 -2.79 -8.81
N GLY A 455 -15.19 -2.71 -7.48
CA GLY A 455 -14.13 -2.87 -6.48
C GLY A 455 -13.73 -4.32 -6.16
N GLY A 456 -14.34 -5.30 -6.84
CA GLY A 456 -14.20 -6.73 -6.52
C GLY A 456 -15.07 -7.17 -5.33
N GLU A 457 -14.91 -8.43 -4.89
CA GLU A 457 -15.67 -9.02 -3.77
C GLU A 457 -15.14 -8.61 -2.37
N TYR A 458 -14.23 -7.64 -2.29
CA TYR A 458 -13.62 -7.29 -1.01
C TYR A 458 -14.56 -6.46 -0.15
N GLU A 459 -14.99 -7.05 0.95
CA GLU A 459 -15.70 -6.37 2.03
C GLU A 459 -14.78 -5.33 2.69
N GLN A 460 -15.12 -4.05 2.55
CA GLN A 460 -14.37 -2.95 3.15
C GLN A 460 -15.15 -2.36 4.32
N ILE A 461 -14.45 -1.98 5.39
CA ILE A 461 -15.05 -1.18 6.45
C ILE A 461 -15.36 0.21 5.89
N ILE A 462 -16.56 0.71 6.17
CA ILE A 462 -16.95 2.08 5.80
C ILE A 462 -16.19 3.06 6.70
N GLY A 463 -15.11 3.63 6.18
CA GLY A 463 -14.22 4.52 6.93
C GLY A 463 -14.70 5.98 7.02
N ARG A 464 -14.08 6.77 7.91
CA ARG A 464 -14.26 8.23 8.07
C ARG A 464 -14.26 9.04 6.79
N SER A 465 -13.58 8.58 5.74
CA SER A 465 -13.62 9.28 4.48
C SER A 465 -15.03 9.27 3.87
N TRP A 466 -15.88 8.28 4.13
CA TRP A 466 -17.19 8.13 3.48
C TRP A 466 -18.39 8.62 4.30
N LEU A 467 -18.19 8.92 5.58
CA LEU A 467 -19.24 9.25 6.53
C LEU A 467 -19.20 10.73 6.92
N TYR A 468 -20.37 11.35 6.99
CA TYR A 468 -20.50 12.75 7.38
C TYR A 468 -21.62 12.97 8.41
N PRO A 469 -21.38 13.78 9.46
CA PRO A 469 -22.42 14.07 10.46
C PRO A 469 -23.55 14.93 9.88
N ARG A 470 -23.25 15.69 8.83
CA ARG A 470 -24.17 16.55 8.07
C ARG A 470 -23.74 16.54 6.60
N PRO A 471 -24.61 16.88 5.64
CA PRO A 471 -24.24 16.93 4.22
C PRO A 471 -22.99 17.80 4.00
N PRO A 472 -21.89 17.27 3.43
CA PRO A 472 -20.66 18.02 3.26
C PRO A 472 -20.80 19.06 2.13
N GLY A 473 -20.31 20.28 2.39
CA GLY A 473 -20.12 21.30 1.37
C GLY A 473 -18.95 20.99 0.42
N PRO A 474 -18.79 21.75 -0.69
CA PRO A 474 -17.84 21.45 -1.76
C PRO A 474 -16.37 21.35 -1.29
N ALA A 475 -15.93 22.26 -0.42
CA ALA A 475 -14.57 22.26 0.13
C ALA A 475 -14.25 21.00 0.95
N ARG A 476 -15.20 20.55 1.77
CA ARG A 476 -15.02 19.35 2.61
C ARG A 476 -14.99 18.08 1.78
N ARG A 477 -15.81 18.01 0.71
CA ARG A 477 -15.72 16.93 -0.28
C ARG A 477 -14.36 16.92 -0.96
N MET A 478 -13.87 18.06 -1.41
CA MET A 478 -12.55 18.18 -2.03
C MET A 478 -11.41 17.70 -1.11
N ILE A 479 -11.41 18.09 0.16
CA ILE A 479 -10.41 17.63 1.15
C ILE A 479 -10.48 16.10 1.31
N THR A 480 -11.69 15.56 1.41
CA THR A 480 -11.90 14.12 1.60
C THR A 480 -11.46 13.32 0.37
N GLU A 481 -11.73 13.82 -0.83
CA GLU A 481 -11.23 13.27 -2.09
C GLU A 481 -9.70 13.24 -2.15
N ILE A 482 -9.05 14.36 -1.82
CA ILE A 482 -7.57 14.43 -1.77
C ILE A 482 -7.01 13.44 -0.75
N TYR A 483 -7.65 13.31 0.41
CA TYR A 483 -7.26 12.34 1.43
C TYR A 483 -7.37 10.89 0.95
N ARG A 484 -8.48 10.53 0.28
CA ARG A 484 -8.70 9.18 -0.30
C ARG A 484 -7.61 8.84 -1.33
N LEU A 485 -7.30 9.80 -2.19
CA LEU A 485 -6.31 9.66 -3.25
C LEU A 485 -4.88 9.56 -2.74
N LYS A 486 -4.54 10.22 -1.63
CA LYS A 486 -3.16 10.41 -1.13
C LYS A 486 -2.18 10.99 -2.16
N VAL A 487 -2.65 11.42 -3.34
CA VAL A 487 -1.85 11.94 -4.45
C VAL A 487 -1.12 13.24 -4.05
N GLY A 488 -1.66 14.00 -3.11
CA GLY A 488 -1.01 15.22 -2.60
C GLY A 488 0.42 14.98 -2.09
N PHE A 489 0.66 13.87 -1.38
CA PHE A 489 2.00 13.51 -0.88
C PHE A 489 2.98 13.23 -2.03
N VAL A 490 2.48 12.59 -3.09
CA VAL A 490 3.25 12.26 -4.29
C VAL A 490 3.64 13.55 -5.03
N ILE A 491 2.70 14.46 -5.24
CA ILE A 491 2.96 15.75 -5.91
C ILE A 491 3.98 16.59 -5.14
N VAL A 492 3.81 16.76 -3.82
CA VAL A 492 4.75 17.53 -2.98
C VAL A 492 6.16 16.94 -3.03
N SER A 493 6.27 15.61 -2.94
CA SER A 493 7.56 14.92 -3.00
C SER A 493 8.24 15.09 -4.37
N LEU A 494 7.47 15.06 -5.46
CA LEU A 494 7.98 15.18 -6.82
C LEU A 494 8.37 16.62 -7.17
N LEU A 495 7.62 17.63 -6.72
CA LEU A 495 7.99 19.05 -6.88
C LEU A 495 9.31 19.37 -6.19
N ALA A 496 9.52 18.82 -5.00
CA ALA A 496 10.78 19.01 -4.28
C ALA A 496 11.96 18.29 -4.95
N LEU A 497 11.75 17.08 -5.49
CA LEU A 497 12.76 16.40 -6.31
C LEU A 497 13.07 17.17 -7.60
N TRP A 498 12.06 17.74 -8.25
CA TRP A 498 12.23 18.60 -9.43
C TRP A 498 13.00 19.87 -9.08
N TRP A 499 12.73 20.48 -7.93
CA TRP A 499 13.48 21.65 -7.43
C TRP A 499 14.97 21.33 -7.21
N VAL A 500 15.28 20.19 -6.59
CA VAL A 500 16.66 19.71 -6.44
C VAL A 500 17.31 19.48 -7.80
N TRP A 501 16.60 18.83 -8.73
CA TRP A 501 17.10 18.59 -10.09
C TRP A 501 17.37 19.90 -10.85
N LEU A 502 16.45 20.87 -10.78
CA LEU A 502 16.58 22.18 -11.43
C LEU A 502 17.83 22.91 -10.91
N HIS A 503 18.08 22.87 -9.60
CA HIS A 503 19.31 23.42 -9.00
C HIS A 503 20.60 22.72 -9.44
N CYS A 504 20.53 21.42 -9.76
CA CYS A 504 21.65 20.68 -10.32
C CYS A 504 21.87 21.00 -11.81
N ALA A 505 20.79 21.13 -12.57
CA ALA A 505 20.80 21.33 -14.02
C ALA A 505 21.15 22.77 -14.44
N LEU A 506 20.71 23.78 -13.68
CA LEU A 506 20.91 25.20 -13.99
C LEU A 506 22.24 25.76 -13.51
N ARG A 507 23.10 24.97 -12.83
CA ARG A 507 24.41 25.47 -12.41
C ARG A 507 25.36 25.57 -13.61
N PRO A 508 25.94 26.76 -13.88
CA PRO A 508 27.02 26.87 -14.85
C PRO A 508 28.21 26.03 -14.40
N ARG A 509 28.87 25.39 -15.38
CA ARG A 509 30.10 24.60 -15.19
C ARG A 509 31.11 25.48 -14.48
N VAL A 510 31.49 25.13 -13.25
CA VAL A 510 32.67 25.74 -12.63
C VAL A 510 33.85 25.25 -13.45
N ALA A 511 34.44 26.15 -14.26
CA ALA A 511 35.72 25.89 -14.87
C ALA A 511 36.72 25.68 -13.72
N GLU A 512 37.36 24.52 -13.67
CA GLU A 512 38.51 24.34 -12.80
C GLU A 512 39.55 25.42 -13.16
N PRO A 513 40.14 26.10 -12.17
CA PRO A 513 41.25 27.01 -12.45
C PRO A 513 42.35 26.19 -13.13
N ARG A 514 42.80 26.65 -14.31
CA ARG A 514 43.94 26.03 -14.99
C ARG A 514 45.12 26.02 -14.00
N PRO A 515 45.81 24.88 -13.81
CA PRO A 515 47.06 24.89 -13.07
C PRO A 515 48.02 25.83 -13.80
N ASN A 516 48.52 26.84 -13.08
CA ASN A 516 49.58 27.73 -13.54
C ASN A 516 50.92 27.00 -13.59
#